data_AF-A0A925BH69-F1
#
_entry.id   AF-A0A925BH69-F1
#
_cell.length_a   1.000
_cell.length_b   1.000
_cell.length_c   1.000
_cell.angle_alpha   90.00
_cell.angle_beta   90.00
_cell.angle_gamma   90.00
#
_symmetry.space_group_name_H-M   'P 1'
#
loop_
_entity.id
_entity.type
_entity.pdbx_description
1 polymer ?
#
loop_
_entity_poly.entity_id
_entity_poly.type
_entity_poly.pdbx_seq_one_letter_code
_entity_poly.pdbx_strand_id
1 'polypeptide(L)'
;EKFMTQAQCLIHGDLHTGSIMVNQTETYVIDPEFAFYGPMAFDIGAVIANLFLSYASHEVRSKDPDQRADFRQYLTDTIIDVWQVFKREFQPILEQTDSVNMPHGYRSGYTLRLLQDVAGFAGCKMMRRVIGLAGVEDIRGIEDVHERAIAGSLALNMAHALIMKRGYFYSMDDIVGIATAARPTYPWP
;
A
#
# COMPACT_ATOMS: atom_id res chain seq x y z
N GLU A 1 2.36 8.17 -16.28
CA GLU A 1 1.24 8.77 -17.04
C GLU A 1 -0.07 8.78 -16.25
N LYS A 2 -0.58 7.63 -15.76
CA LYS A 2 -1.88 7.52 -15.07
C LYS A 2 -2.22 8.64 -14.08
N PHE A 3 -1.31 9.01 -13.17
CA PHE A 3 -1.56 10.09 -12.21
C PHE A 3 -1.86 11.45 -12.86
N MET A 4 -1.20 11.77 -13.98
CA MET A 4 -1.34 13.04 -14.68
C MET A 4 -2.54 13.09 -15.64
N THR A 5 -3.05 11.93 -16.07
CA THR A 5 -3.98 11.85 -17.21
C THR A 5 -5.28 11.09 -16.93
N GLN A 6 -5.37 10.30 -15.87
CA GLN A 6 -6.51 9.43 -15.60
C GLN A 6 -7.41 10.03 -14.50
N ALA A 7 -8.40 10.83 -14.92
CA ALA A 7 -9.44 11.39 -14.05
C ALA A 7 -10.52 10.33 -13.71
N GLN A 8 -10.21 9.39 -12.82
CA GLN A 8 -11.07 8.23 -12.54
C GLN A 8 -12.11 8.48 -11.44
N CYS A 9 -11.72 9.16 -10.36
CA CYS A 9 -12.63 9.64 -9.31
C CYS A 9 -12.02 10.82 -8.57
N LEU A 10 -12.82 11.50 -7.74
CA LEU A 10 -12.30 12.40 -6.72
C LEU A 10 -11.54 11.57 -5.68
N ILE A 11 -10.21 11.67 -5.68
CA ILE A 11 -9.34 11.02 -4.69
C ILE A 11 -9.01 11.99 -3.56
N HIS A 12 -8.66 11.47 -2.40
CA HIS A 12 -8.09 12.22 -1.27
C HIS A 12 -6.71 12.79 -1.60
N GLY A 13 -5.88 12.04 -2.34
CA GLY A 13 -4.59 12.55 -2.83
C GLY A 13 -3.43 12.50 -1.84
N ASP A 14 -3.65 12.14 -0.56
CA ASP A 14 -2.57 11.78 0.37
C ASP A 14 -3.02 10.86 1.51
N LEU A 15 -3.85 9.86 1.20
CA LEU A 15 -4.43 8.93 2.18
C LEU A 15 -3.40 7.95 2.81
N HIS A 16 -2.44 8.47 3.56
CA HIS A 16 -1.48 7.69 4.35
C HIS A 16 -1.96 7.50 5.79
N THR A 17 -1.27 6.67 6.58
CA THR A 17 -1.64 6.40 7.99
C THR A 17 -1.71 7.65 8.86
N GLY A 18 -0.87 8.66 8.60
CA GLY A 18 -0.97 9.97 9.27
C GLY A 18 -2.24 10.78 8.97
N SER A 19 -3.00 10.42 7.93
CA SER A 19 -4.29 11.04 7.54
C SER A 19 -5.48 10.20 7.99
N ILE A 20 -5.25 9.23 8.88
CA ILE A 20 -6.28 8.35 9.45
C ILE A 20 -6.12 8.38 10.96
N MET A 21 -7.18 8.80 11.66
CA MET A 21 -7.27 8.76 13.11
C MET A 21 -8.15 7.59 13.54
N VAL A 22 -7.68 6.82 14.51
CA VAL A 22 -8.37 5.60 14.98
C VAL A 22 -8.46 5.54 16.49
N ASN A 23 -9.51 4.88 16.98
CA ASN A 23 -9.54 4.28 18.32
C ASN A 23 -9.96 2.80 18.18
N GLN A 24 -10.32 2.14 19.27
CA GLN A 24 -10.69 0.71 19.26
C GLN A 24 -11.95 0.41 18.44
N THR A 25 -12.82 1.39 18.19
CA THR A 25 -14.14 1.21 17.56
C THR A 25 -14.43 2.14 16.38
N GLU A 26 -13.62 3.18 16.18
CA GLU A 26 -13.89 4.25 15.21
C GLU A 26 -12.65 4.52 14.34
N THR A 27 -12.89 4.97 13.11
CA THR A 27 -11.87 5.33 12.14
C THR A 27 -12.34 6.55 11.35
N TYR A 28 -11.52 7.60 11.33
CA TYR A 28 -11.81 8.85 10.66
C TYR A 28 -10.68 9.20 9.70
N VAL A 29 -11.04 9.51 8.45
CA VAL A 29 -10.12 10.04 7.44
C VAL A 29 -10.16 11.57 7.51
N ILE A 30 -8.98 12.20 7.48
CA ILE A 30 -8.81 13.65 7.61
C ILE A 30 -7.85 14.18 6.55
N ASP A 31 -7.81 15.51 6.40
CA ASP A 31 -6.80 16.21 5.57
C ASP A 31 -6.82 15.92 4.05
N PRO A 32 -7.98 16.01 3.37
CA PRO A 32 -8.06 15.81 1.91
C PRO A 32 -7.61 17.05 1.11
N GLU A 33 -6.58 17.77 1.56
CA GLU A 33 -6.12 19.02 0.93
C GLU A 33 -5.52 18.81 -0.48
N PHE A 34 -5.05 17.58 -0.76
CA PHE A 34 -4.54 17.16 -2.07
C PHE A 34 -5.62 16.58 -2.99
N ALA A 35 -6.90 16.75 -2.67
CA ALA A 35 -7.97 16.14 -3.43
C ALA A 35 -8.08 16.69 -4.87
N PHE A 36 -8.16 15.78 -5.84
CA PHE A 36 -8.42 16.10 -7.24
C PHE A 36 -9.01 14.88 -7.97
N TYR A 37 -9.39 15.04 -9.24
CA TYR A 37 -9.81 13.91 -10.06
C TYR A 37 -8.61 13.11 -10.57
N GLY A 38 -8.37 11.95 -9.97
CA GLY A 38 -7.21 11.11 -10.23
C GLY A 38 -7.54 9.62 -10.25
N PRO A 39 -6.52 8.74 -10.36
CA PRO A 39 -6.71 7.30 -10.36
C PRO A 39 -7.04 6.79 -8.95
N MET A 40 -8.14 6.04 -8.80
CA MET A 40 -8.60 5.45 -7.52
C MET A 40 -7.50 4.66 -6.81
N ALA A 41 -6.67 3.96 -7.60
CA ALA A 41 -5.56 3.16 -7.11
C ALA A 41 -4.54 3.96 -6.26
N PHE A 42 -4.48 5.28 -6.44
CA PHE A 42 -3.52 6.13 -5.76
C PHE A 42 -3.77 6.20 -4.25
N ASP A 43 -5.03 6.31 -3.82
CA ASP A 43 -5.40 6.35 -2.41
C ASP A 43 -5.27 4.98 -1.75
N ILE A 44 -5.79 3.93 -2.42
CA ILE A 44 -5.70 2.55 -1.91
C ILE A 44 -4.21 2.15 -1.78
N GLY A 45 -3.41 2.47 -2.79
CA GLY A 45 -1.97 2.25 -2.75
C GLY A 45 -1.26 3.07 -1.67
N ALA A 46 -1.79 4.23 -1.28
CA ALA A 46 -1.24 5.03 -0.17
C ALA A 46 -1.42 4.34 1.18
N VAL A 47 -2.61 3.82 1.46
CA VAL A 47 -2.87 3.06 2.69
C VAL A 47 -1.96 1.83 2.75
N ILE A 48 -1.97 1.02 1.68
CA ILE A 48 -1.17 -0.22 1.61
C ILE A 48 0.34 0.06 1.71
N ALA A 49 0.84 1.10 1.06
CA ALA A 49 2.24 1.50 1.17
C ALA A 49 2.66 1.78 2.61
N ASN A 50 1.83 2.48 3.38
CA ASN A 50 2.17 2.84 4.76
C ASN A 50 2.08 1.64 5.71
N LEU A 51 1.15 0.70 5.47
CA LEU A 51 1.14 -0.58 6.18
C LEU A 51 2.41 -1.40 5.89
N PHE A 52 2.88 -1.44 4.64
CA PHE A 52 4.16 -2.09 4.33
C PHE A 52 5.39 -1.34 4.88
N LEU A 53 5.37 -0.01 4.96
CA LEU A 53 6.43 0.76 5.62
C LEU A 53 6.50 0.43 7.12
N SER A 54 5.34 0.30 7.77
CA SER A 54 5.25 -0.16 9.14
C SER A 54 5.82 -1.58 9.28
N TYR A 55 5.40 -2.51 8.41
CA TYR A 55 5.93 -3.89 8.36
C TYR A 55 7.47 -3.91 8.27
N ALA A 56 8.03 -3.09 7.37
CA ALA A 56 9.48 -3.01 7.19
C ALA A 56 10.19 -2.44 8.43
N SER A 57 9.60 -1.44 9.09
CA SER A 57 10.15 -0.86 10.32
C SER A 57 10.26 -1.88 11.47
N HIS A 58 9.33 -2.83 11.54
CA HIS A 58 9.35 -3.89 12.53
C HIS A 58 10.50 -4.89 12.35
N GLU A 59 11.28 -4.80 11.25
CA GLU A 59 12.54 -5.57 11.13
C GLU A 59 13.48 -5.29 12.30
N VAL A 60 13.48 -4.03 12.75
CA VAL A 60 14.39 -3.53 13.78
C VAL A 60 13.65 -3.00 15.01
N ARG A 61 12.41 -2.50 14.88
CA ARG A 61 11.66 -1.96 16.02
C ARG A 61 11.18 -3.04 16.99
N SER A 62 10.72 -4.19 16.48
CA SER A 62 10.34 -5.34 17.31
C SER A 62 11.54 -6.27 17.52
N LYS A 63 12.22 -6.14 18.66
CA LYS A 63 13.42 -6.94 18.97
C LYS A 63 13.11 -8.41 19.23
N ASP A 64 11.95 -8.68 19.82
CA ASP A 64 11.47 -10.04 20.08
C ASP A 64 10.98 -10.69 18.77
N PRO A 65 11.53 -11.86 18.37
CA PRO A 65 11.19 -12.49 17.10
C PRO A 65 9.72 -12.88 16.98
N ASP A 66 9.10 -13.35 18.06
CA ASP A 66 7.72 -13.82 18.06
C ASP A 66 6.75 -12.64 17.96
N GLN A 67 6.94 -11.59 18.79
CA GLN A 67 6.16 -10.34 18.67
C GLN A 67 6.34 -9.68 17.30
N ARG A 68 7.54 -9.75 16.73
CA ARG A 68 7.80 -9.26 15.38
C ARG A 68 7.01 -10.04 14.34
N ALA A 69 6.98 -11.38 14.44
CA ALA A 69 6.23 -12.23 13.54
C ALA A 69 4.73 -11.96 13.64
N ASP A 70 4.20 -11.92 14.87
CA ASP A 70 2.78 -11.69 15.15
C ASP A 70 2.31 -10.33 14.60
N PHE A 71 3.05 -9.25 14.89
CA PHE A 71 2.64 -7.92 14.43
C PHE A 71 2.77 -7.77 12.91
N ARG A 72 3.78 -8.40 12.31
CA ARG A 72 3.92 -8.44 10.85
C ARG A 72 2.80 -9.22 10.19
N GLN A 73 2.35 -10.32 10.78
CA GLN A 73 1.21 -11.08 10.32
C GLN A 73 -0.07 -10.23 10.39
N TYR A 74 -0.30 -9.54 11.51
CA TYR A 74 -1.41 -8.60 11.65
C TYR A 74 -1.42 -7.53 10.55
N LEU A 75 -0.27 -6.95 10.23
CA LEU A 75 -0.16 -5.95 9.15
C LEU A 75 -0.46 -6.55 7.77
N THR A 76 0.03 -7.76 7.48
CA THR A 76 -0.25 -8.41 6.20
C THR A 76 -1.71 -8.83 6.05
N ASP A 77 -2.32 -9.33 7.13
CA ASP A 77 -3.75 -9.66 7.16
C ASP A 77 -4.60 -8.41 6.96
N THR A 78 -4.23 -7.31 7.62
CA THR A 78 -4.91 -6.01 7.44
C THR A 78 -4.84 -5.52 5.99
N ILE A 79 -3.70 -5.68 5.30
CA ILE A 79 -3.56 -5.32 3.87
C ILE A 79 -4.51 -6.15 3.01
N ILE A 80 -4.61 -7.45 3.26
CA ILE A 80 -5.53 -8.35 2.55
C ILE A 80 -6.98 -7.93 2.82
N ASP A 81 -7.34 -7.72 4.09
CA ASP A 81 -8.68 -7.34 4.51
C ASP A 81 -9.13 -6.01 3.93
N VAL A 82 -8.27 -4.99 3.91
CA VAL A 82 -8.56 -3.68 3.28
C VAL A 82 -8.96 -3.88 1.82
N TRP A 83 -8.24 -4.71 1.07
CA TRP A 83 -8.58 -4.98 -0.32
C TRP A 83 -9.86 -5.80 -0.48
N GLN A 84 -10.06 -6.82 0.35
CA GLN A 84 -11.26 -7.66 0.27
C GLN A 84 -12.52 -6.86 0.61
N VAL A 85 -12.47 -6.02 1.65
CA VAL A 85 -13.56 -5.10 2.00
C VAL A 85 -13.78 -4.11 0.87
N PHE A 86 -12.73 -3.44 0.37
CA PHE A 86 -12.86 -2.52 -0.76
C PHE A 86 -13.55 -3.20 -1.95
N LYS A 87 -13.09 -4.39 -2.35
CA LYS A 87 -13.66 -5.14 -3.49
C LYS A 87 -15.12 -5.52 -3.23
N ARG A 88 -15.45 -5.98 -2.03
CA ARG A 88 -16.82 -6.34 -1.63
C ARG A 88 -17.77 -5.15 -1.72
N GLU A 89 -17.36 -3.99 -1.21
CA GLU A 89 -18.20 -2.77 -1.23
C GLU A 89 -18.24 -2.11 -2.61
N PHE A 90 -17.14 -2.18 -3.38
CA PHE A 90 -17.05 -1.56 -4.70
C PHE A 90 -17.82 -2.33 -5.77
N GLN A 91 -17.87 -3.67 -5.69
CA GLN A 91 -18.54 -4.52 -6.67
C GLN A 91 -20.03 -4.15 -6.90
N PRO A 92 -20.91 -4.03 -5.89
CA PRO A 92 -22.30 -3.66 -6.12
C PRO A 92 -22.46 -2.25 -6.69
N ILE A 93 -21.58 -1.31 -6.32
CA ILE A 93 -21.58 0.05 -6.88
C ILE A 93 -21.25 0.00 -8.38
N LEU A 94 -20.22 -0.77 -8.76
CA LEU A 94 -19.85 -0.95 -10.16
C LEU A 94 -21.00 -1.58 -10.96
N GLU A 95 -21.74 -2.52 -10.37
CA GLU A 95 -22.88 -3.19 -11.02
C GLU A 95 -24.09 -2.27 -11.19
N GLN A 96 -24.38 -1.43 -10.20
CA GLN A 96 -25.52 -0.50 -10.25
C GLN A 96 -25.28 0.70 -11.17
N THR A 97 -24.02 1.12 -11.31
CA THR A 97 -23.63 2.28 -12.14
C THR A 97 -23.35 1.90 -13.61
N ASP A 98 -23.41 0.61 -13.93
CA ASP A 98 -23.15 0.06 -15.25
C ASP A 98 -24.36 0.22 -16.19
N SER A 99 -24.51 1.43 -16.74
CA SER A 99 -25.60 1.78 -17.67
C SER A 99 -25.58 1.04 -19.00
N VAL A 100 -24.50 0.32 -19.31
CA VAL A 100 -24.30 -0.38 -20.59
C VAL A 100 -24.23 -1.91 -20.43
N ASN A 101 -24.46 -2.43 -19.22
CA ASN A 101 -24.42 -3.86 -18.91
C ASN A 101 -23.10 -4.51 -19.38
N MET A 102 -21.97 -3.96 -18.92
CA MET A 102 -20.63 -4.47 -19.19
C MET A 102 -20.55 -5.97 -18.85
N PRO A 103 -19.97 -6.77 -19.77
CA PRO A 103 -19.76 -8.19 -19.55
C PRO A 103 -19.00 -8.44 -18.25
N HIS A 104 -19.34 -9.52 -17.54
CA HIS A 104 -18.66 -9.92 -16.30
C HIS A 104 -17.13 -9.94 -16.46
N GLY A 105 -16.62 -10.47 -17.58
CA GLY A 105 -15.18 -10.50 -17.85
C GLY A 105 -14.52 -9.12 -17.95
N TYR A 106 -15.25 -8.09 -18.41
CA TYR A 106 -14.73 -6.72 -18.41
C TYR A 106 -14.62 -6.16 -16.99
N ARG A 107 -15.65 -6.36 -16.15
CA ARG A 107 -15.66 -5.95 -14.75
C ARG A 107 -14.54 -6.63 -13.95
N SER A 108 -14.38 -7.95 -14.10
CA SER A 108 -13.26 -8.68 -13.50
C SER A 108 -11.90 -8.15 -13.97
N GLY A 109 -11.76 -7.88 -15.27
CA GLY A 109 -10.54 -7.31 -15.84
C GLY A 109 -10.26 -5.89 -15.35
N TYR A 110 -11.28 -5.07 -15.10
CA TYR A 110 -11.15 -3.74 -14.52
C TYR A 110 -10.61 -3.81 -13.09
N THR A 111 -11.22 -4.65 -12.24
CA THR A 111 -10.77 -4.84 -10.86
C THR A 111 -9.36 -5.40 -10.78
N LEU A 112 -8.98 -6.30 -11.70
CA LEU A 112 -7.60 -6.79 -11.81
C LEU A 112 -6.62 -5.65 -12.18
N ARG A 113 -6.93 -4.83 -13.18
CA ARG A 113 -6.08 -3.66 -13.52
C ARG A 113 -5.96 -2.68 -12.37
N LEU A 114 -7.05 -2.47 -11.62
CA LEU A 114 -7.06 -1.63 -10.43
C LEU A 114 -6.09 -2.17 -9.37
N LEU A 115 -6.14 -3.48 -9.07
CA LEU A 115 -5.20 -4.14 -8.15
C LEU A 115 -3.73 -3.94 -8.56
N GLN A 116 -3.44 -4.09 -9.86
CA GLN A 116 -2.08 -3.94 -10.39
C GLN A 116 -1.60 -2.47 -10.32
N ASP A 117 -2.50 -1.51 -10.55
CA ASP A 117 -2.20 -0.09 -10.33
C ASP A 117 -1.95 0.22 -8.85
N VAL A 118 -2.72 -0.38 -7.94
CA VAL A 118 -2.55 -0.25 -6.48
C VAL A 118 -1.15 -0.69 -6.07
N ALA A 119 -0.68 -1.85 -6.55
CA ALA A 119 0.68 -2.30 -6.27
C ALA A 119 1.74 -1.32 -6.79
N GLY A 120 1.55 -0.79 -8.00
CA GLY A 120 2.45 0.21 -8.59
C GLY A 120 2.52 1.50 -7.77
N PHE A 121 1.37 2.07 -7.41
CA PHE A 121 1.33 3.28 -6.59
C PHE A 121 1.84 3.05 -5.16
N ALA A 122 1.57 1.88 -4.59
CA ALA A 122 2.10 1.51 -3.29
C ALA A 122 3.63 1.51 -3.29
N GLY A 123 4.25 0.82 -4.26
CA GLY A 123 5.70 0.82 -4.42
C GLY A 123 6.28 2.23 -4.62
N CYS A 124 5.67 3.06 -5.49
CA CYS A 124 6.10 4.45 -5.67
C CYS A 124 6.05 5.26 -4.36
N LYS A 125 4.98 5.10 -3.58
CA LYS A 125 4.80 5.80 -2.31
C LYS A 125 5.80 5.34 -1.26
N MET A 126 6.06 4.03 -1.17
CA MET A 126 7.11 3.48 -0.31
C MET A 126 8.48 4.08 -0.66
N MET A 127 8.88 4.05 -1.93
CA MET A 127 10.17 4.62 -2.37
C MET A 127 10.30 6.09 -2.00
N ARG A 128 9.30 6.93 -2.34
CA ARG A 128 9.39 8.37 -2.03
C ARG A 128 9.46 8.67 -0.53
N ARG A 129 8.89 7.80 0.33
CA ARG A 129 8.92 7.99 1.80
C ARG A 129 10.27 7.59 2.40
N VAL A 130 11.02 6.69 1.76
CA VAL A 130 12.34 6.27 2.26
C VAL A 130 13.45 7.21 1.78
N ILE A 131 13.51 7.49 0.48
CA ILE A 131 14.62 8.25 -0.14
C ILE A 131 14.25 9.67 -0.60
N GLY A 132 12.97 10.02 -0.55
CA GLY A 132 12.49 11.35 -0.93
C GLY A 132 12.53 12.38 0.20
N LEU A 133 12.05 13.58 -0.10
CA LEU A 133 12.09 14.74 0.80
C LEU A 133 11.26 14.52 2.08
N ALA A 134 10.01 14.09 1.93
CA ALA A 134 9.08 13.86 3.04
C ALA A 134 9.11 12.40 3.48
N GLY A 135 9.59 12.16 4.70
CA GLY A 135 9.69 10.83 5.28
C GLY A 135 8.40 10.29 5.85
N VAL A 136 8.54 9.18 6.58
CA VAL A 136 7.51 8.60 7.45
C VAL A 136 8.16 8.27 8.81
N GLU A 137 7.40 8.41 9.89
CA GLU A 137 7.88 8.19 11.25
C GLU A 137 8.35 6.75 11.48
N ASP A 138 7.64 5.77 10.91
CA ASP A 138 7.99 4.34 10.98
C ASP A 138 9.47 4.09 10.62
N ILE A 139 10.00 4.77 9.60
CA ILE A 139 11.39 4.62 9.15
C ILE A 139 12.29 5.73 9.70
N ARG A 140 11.91 7.00 9.58
CA ARG A 140 12.77 8.13 9.98
C ARG A 140 12.95 8.25 11.49
N GLY A 141 11.94 7.85 12.27
CA GLY A 141 12.01 7.81 13.73
C GLY A 141 12.89 6.70 14.28
N ILE A 142 13.52 5.87 13.43
CA ILE A 142 14.57 4.94 13.87
C ILE A 142 15.85 5.75 14.06
N GLU A 143 16.30 5.88 15.31
CA GLU A 143 17.45 6.71 15.70
C GLU A 143 18.78 6.10 15.23
N ASP A 144 18.96 4.80 15.45
CA ASP A 144 20.17 4.10 15.03
C ASP A 144 20.26 4.05 13.49
N VAL A 145 21.37 4.57 12.97
CA VAL A 145 21.57 4.73 11.52
C VAL A 145 21.68 3.39 10.78
N HIS A 146 22.20 2.35 11.43
CA HIS A 146 22.34 1.02 10.87
C HIS A 146 20.99 0.31 10.86
N GLU A 147 20.24 0.36 11.96
CA GLU A 147 18.88 -0.18 12.03
C GLU A 147 17.95 0.51 11.02
N ARG A 148 18.05 1.84 10.89
CA ARG A 148 17.29 2.59 9.89
C ARG A 148 17.66 2.17 8.47
N ALA A 149 18.93 1.88 8.20
CA ALA A 149 19.37 1.38 6.89
C ALA A 149 18.86 -0.05 6.61
N ILE A 150 18.81 -0.93 7.63
CA ILE A 150 18.18 -2.26 7.50
C ILE A 150 16.71 -2.11 7.09
N ALA A 151 15.92 -1.38 7.88
CA ALA A 151 14.48 -1.20 7.62
C ALA A 151 14.21 -0.47 6.29
N GLY A 152 14.99 0.58 6.00
CA GLY A 152 14.89 1.34 4.76
C GLY A 152 15.23 0.50 3.53
N SER A 153 16.29 -0.32 3.58
CA SER A 153 16.67 -1.19 2.46
C SER A 153 15.62 -2.28 2.21
N LEU A 154 15.03 -2.85 3.28
CA LEU A 154 13.91 -3.78 3.16
C LEU A 154 12.71 -3.10 2.48
N ALA A 155 12.30 -1.93 2.95
CA ALA A 155 11.19 -1.19 2.36
C ALA A 155 11.42 -0.86 0.87
N LEU A 156 12.63 -0.47 0.49
CA LEU A 156 12.98 -0.21 -0.92
C LEU A 156 12.92 -1.48 -1.78
N ASN A 157 13.40 -2.61 -1.27
CA ASN A 157 13.35 -3.88 -1.99
C ASN A 157 11.91 -4.38 -2.17
N MET A 158 11.08 -4.27 -1.13
CA MET A 158 9.63 -4.52 -1.22
C MET A 158 9.00 -3.64 -2.30
N ALA A 159 9.24 -2.32 -2.23
CA ALA A 159 8.69 -1.36 -3.17
C ALA A 159 9.11 -1.63 -4.62
N HIS A 160 10.39 -1.97 -4.83
CA HIS A 160 10.92 -2.35 -6.14
C HIS A 160 10.21 -3.59 -6.68
N ALA A 161 10.03 -4.62 -5.86
CA ALA A 161 9.30 -5.83 -6.25
C ALA A 161 7.86 -5.51 -6.66
N LEU A 162 7.15 -4.67 -5.90
CA LEU A 162 5.79 -4.24 -6.22
C LEU A 162 5.71 -3.54 -7.59
N ILE A 163 6.59 -2.59 -7.87
CA ILE A 163 6.59 -1.85 -9.15
C ILE A 163 6.91 -2.79 -10.32
N MET A 164 7.95 -3.62 -10.18
CA MET A 164 8.49 -4.43 -11.26
C MET A 164 7.64 -5.67 -11.56
N LYS A 165 6.94 -6.21 -10.55
CA LYS A 165 6.11 -7.40 -10.70
C LYS A 165 4.62 -7.11 -10.83
N ARG A 166 4.19 -5.83 -10.81
CA ARG A 166 2.76 -5.46 -10.83
C ARG A 166 1.90 -6.14 -11.88
N GLY A 167 2.43 -6.40 -13.08
CA GLY A 167 1.70 -7.07 -14.17
C GLY A 167 1.43 -8.57 -13.94
N TYR A 168 2.04 -9.16 -12.91
CA TYR A 168 1.92 -10.59 -12.58
C TYR A 168 1.08 -10.85 -11.32
N PHE A 169 0.49 -9.82 -10.72
CA PHE A 169 -0.39 -9.98 -9.56
C PHE A 169 -1.83 -10.24 -10.00
N TYR A 170 -2.45 -11.25 -9.39
CA TYR A 170 -3.85 -11.65 -9.60
C TYR A 170 -4.68 -11.56 -8.31
N SER A 171 -4.01 -11.46 -7.15
CA SER A 171 -4.61 -11.32 -5.83
C SER A 171 -3.81 -10.37 -4.93
N MET A 172 -4.40 -9.95 -3.81
CA MET A 172 -3.66 -9.19 -2.78
C MET A 172 -2.65 -10.09 -2.05
N ASP A 173 -2.94 -11.39 -1.95
CA ASP A 173 -2.01 -12.40 -1.45
C ASP A 173 -0.72 -12.46 -2.28
N ASP A 174 -0.81 -12.35 -3.62
CA ASP A 174 0.39 -12.29 -4.48
C ASP A 174 1.26 -11.07 -4.15
N ILE A 175 0.63 -9.92 -3.91
CA ILE A 175 1.29 -8.66 -3.55
C ILE A 175 2.00 -8.81 -2.21
N VAL A 176 1.28 -9.30 -1.19
CA VAL A 176 1.82 -9.55 0.15
C VAL A 176 2.97 -10.55 0.10
N GLY A 177 2.78 -11.68 -0.59
CA GLY A 177 3.80 -12.73 -0.72
C GLY A 177 5.07 -12.22 -1.40
N ILE A 178 4.94 -11.48 -2.51
CA ILE A 178 6.09 -10.93 -3.23
C ILE A 178 6.79 -9.81 -2.44
N ALA A 179 6.04 -8.95 -1.75
CA ALA A 179 6.64 -7.92 -0.90
C ALA A 179 7.41 -8.55 0.26
N THR A 180 6.78 -9.44 1.03
CA THR A 180 7.38 -10.04 2.25
C THR A 180 8.47 -11.08 1.97
N ALA A 181 8.59 -11.55 0.72
CA ALA A 181 9.75 -12.31 0.27
C ALA A 181 11.04 -11.48 0.18
N ALA A 182 10.95 -10.15 0.15
CA ALA A 182 12.11 -9.27 0.15
C ALA A 182 12.96 -9.44 1.41
N ARG A 183 14.25 -9.12 1.31
CA ARG A 183 15.21 -9.12 2.42
C ARG A 183 15.93 -7.78 2.47
N PRO A 184 16.40 -7.32 3.64
CA PRO A 184 17.28 -6.16 3.71
C PRO A 184 18.53 -6.37 2.85
N THR A 185 18.98 -5.33 2.13
CA THR A 185 20.28 -5.34 1.44
C THR A 185 21.41 -4.89 2.37
N TYR A 186 21.07 -4.12 3.41
CA TYR A 186 22.02 -3.65 4.41
C TYR A 186 21.97 -4.55 5.67
N PRO A 187 23.11 -4.87 6.32
CA PRO A 187 24.46 -4.58 5.86
C PRO A 187 24.79 -5.35 4.58
N TRP A 188 25.53 -4.72 3.67
CA TRP A 188 26.00 -5.38 2.45
C TRP A 188 26.83 -6.61 2.84
N PRO A 189 26.65 -7.77 2.16
CA PRO A 189 27.45 -8.96 2.41
C PRO A 189 28.94 -8.73 2.16
#